data_AF-A0A2V6T641-F1
#
_entry.id   AF-A0A2V6T641-F1
#
_cell.length_a   1.000
_cell.length_b   1.000
_cell.length_c   1.000
_cell.angle_alpha   90.00
_cell.angle_beta   90.00
_cell.angle_gamma   90.00
#
_symmetry.space_group_name_H-M   'P 1'
#
loop_
_entity.id
_entity.type
_entity.pdbx_description
1 polymer ?
#
loop_
_entity_poly.entity_id
_entity_poly.type
_entity_poly.pdbx_seq_one_letter_code
_entity_poly.pdbx_strand_id
1 'polypeptide(L)'
;MGQFGIGQPVKRFEDVRLLTGEGRYLGDVNLPGQAYLVVVRSTHAHARIHAIDTRAATRAPGVVAVFPGADLARDGLGSTRMMSGGRARTARPCSR
;
A
#
# COMPACT_ATOMS: atom_id res chain seq x y z
N MET A 1 35.11 27.41 1.08
CA MET A 1 34.66 27.98 2.37
C MET A 1 33.38 27.26 2.80
N GLY A 2 33.33 26.39 3.80
CA GLY A 2 34.36 25.82 4.68
C GLY A 2 33.95 24.38 4.99
N GLN A 3 34.95 23.52 5.12
CA GLN A 3 34.86 22.07 5.20
C GLN A 3 34.26 21.64 6.55
N PHE A 4 32.98 21.24 6.55
CA PHE A 4 32.31 20.73 7.74
C PHE A 4 32.93 19.39 8.15
N GLY A 5 33.45 19.32 9.38
CA GLY A 5 34.10 18.13 9.93
C GLY A 5 33.16 17.27 10.79
N ILE A 6 33.59 16.03 11.08
CA ILE A 6 32.91 15.14 12.01
C ILE A 6 32.91 15.77 13.42
N GLY A 7 31.75 15.79 14.08
CA GLY A 7 31.59 16.29 15.45
C GLY A 7 31.19 17.77 15.58
N GLN A 8 31.05 18.50 14.47
CA GLN A 8 30.57 19.88 14.49
C GLN A 8 29.03 19.96 14.42
N PRO A 9 28.38 20.86 15.18
CA PRO A 9 26.93 21.07 15.10
C PRO A 9 26.57 21.91 13.88
N VAL A 10 26.56 21.27 12.71
CA VAL A 10 26.24 21.91 11.43
C VAL A 10 24.73 21.97 11.24
N LYS A 11 24.23 23.10 10.73
CA LYS A 11 22.82 23.22 10.34
C LYS A 11 22.51 22.26 9.21
N ARG A 12 21.35 21.62 9.25
CA ARG A 12 20.98 20.63 8.25
C ARG A 12 20.65 21.32 6.93
N PHE A 13 21.00 20.68 5.83
CA PHE A 13 20.73 21.21 4.49
C PHE A 13 19.24 21.16 4.15
N GLU A 14 18.54 20.15 4.67
CA GLU A 14 17.13 19.90 4.37
C GLU A 14 16.20 20.88 5.08
N ASP A 15 16.62 21.49 6.19
CA ASP A 15 15.78 22.33 7.04
C ASP A 15 15.15 23.48 6.25
N VAL A 16 15.88 24.09 5.31
CA VAL A 16 15.37 25.22 4.52
C VAL A 16 14.10 24.81 3.77
N ARG A 17 14.16 23.77 2.93
CA ARG A 17 12.99 23.33 2.15
C ARG A 17 11.87 22.76 3.02
N LEU A 18 12.22 22.09 4.12
CA LEU A 18 11.22 21.45 4.97
C LEU A 18 10.45 22.47 5.83
N LEU A 19 11.11 23.54 6.27
CA LEU A 19 10.49 24.59 7.08
C LEU A 19 9.74 25.63 6.26
N THR A 20 10.07 25.80 4.97
CA THR A 20 9.39 26.74 4.07
C THR A 20 8.18 26.14 3.36
N GLY A 21 7.88 24.86 3.57
CA GLY A 21 6.80 24.16 2.85
C GLY A 21 7.16 23.78 1.41
N GLU A 22 8.44 23.87 1.05
CA GLU A 22 8.98 23.43 -0.26
C GLU A 22 9.41 21.95 -0.25
N GLY A 23 9.16 21.24 0.86
CA GLY A 23 9.25 19.79 0.93
C GLY A 23 8.29 19.14 -0.07
N ARG A 24 8.75 18.10 -0.77
CA ARG A 24 7.91 17.31 -1.69
C ARG A 24 7.87 15.87 -1.20
N TYR A 25 6.68 15.42 -0.85
CA TYR A 25 6.37 14.07 -0.41
C TYR A 25 5.51 13.34 -1.44
N LEU A 26 5.27 12.05 -1.23
CA LEU A 26 4.44 11.25 -2.13
C LEU A 26 3.01 11.81 -2.29
N GLY A 27 2.46 12.42 -1.24
CA GLY A 27 1.13 13.04 -1.27
C GLY A 27 1.05 14.33 -2.09
N ASP A 28 2.19 14.96 -2.39
CA ASP A 28 2.24 16.24 -3.13
C ASP A 28 2.37 16.02 -4.66
N VAL A 29 2.50 14.76 -5.08
CA VAL A 29 2.60 14.40 -6.48
C VAL A 29 1.21 14.42 -7.11
N ASN A 30 1.04 15.24 -8.15
CA ASN A 30 -0.18 15.29 -8.96
C ASN A 30 0.17 15.22 -10.44
N LEU A 31 -0.08 14.06 -11.07
CA LEU A 31 0.21 13.81 -12.47
C LEU A 31 -1.08 13.85 -13.31
N PRO A 32 -1.01 14.34 -14.57
CA PRO A 32 -2.15 14.27 -15.48
C PRO A 32 -2.64 12.83 -15.66
N GLY A 33 -3.94 12.59 -15.48
CA GLY A 33 -4.56 11.27 -15.62
C GLY A 33 -4.31 10.30 -14.46
N GLN A 34 -3.82 10.77 -13.31
CA GLN A 34 -3.63 9.90 -12.15
C GLN A 34 -4.96 9.34 -11.60
N ALA A 35 -4.95 8.07 -11.24
CA ALA A 35 -6.07 7.41 -10.56
C ALA A 35 -5.76 7.24 -9.06
N TYR A 36 -6.83 7.19 -8.25
CA TYR A 36 -6.74 6.93 -6.82
C TYR A 36 -7.15 5.48 -6.51
N LEU A 37 -6.49 4.89 -5.52
CA LEU A 37 -6.76 3.52 -5.08
C LEU A 37 -7.27 3.51 -3.65
N VAL A 38 -8.28 2.69 -3.39
CA VAL A 38 -8.82 2.43 -2.06
C VAL A 38 -8.81 0.92 -1.81
N VAL A 39 -8.30 0.51 -0.65
CA VAL A 39 -8.28 -0.91 -0.23
C VAL A 39 -9.38 -1.16 0.79
N VAL A 40 -10.35 -2.00 0.44
CA VAL A 40 -11.35 -2.50 1.38
C VAL A 40 -10.73 -3.64 2.19
N ARG A 41 -10.70 -3.49 3.51
CA ARG A 41 -10.10 -4.46 4.43
C ARG A 41 -11.15 -5.27 5.18
N SER A 42 -10.78 -6.45 5.64
CA SER A 42 -11.63 -7.27 6.52
C SER A 42 -11.92 -6.53 7.83
N THR A 43 -13.17 -6.57 8.27
CA THR A 43 -13.60 -6.12 9.62
C THR A 43 -13.40 -7.19 10.68
N HIS A 44 -13.14 -8.45 10.27
CA HIS A 44 -12.94 -9.58 11.15
C HIS A 44 -11.45 -9.94 11.21
N ALA A 45 -10.96 -10.26 12.41
CA ALA A 45 -9.57 -10.69 12.62
C ALA A 45 -9.24 -12.01 11.88
N HIS A 46 -10.19 -12.94 11.84
CA HIS A 46 -10.06 -14.19 11.10
C HIS A 46 -11.45 -14.66 10.62
N ALA A 47 -11.59 -14.81 9.30
CA ALA A 47 -12.83 -15.26 8.67
C ALA A 47 -12.54 -15.87 7.30
N ARG A 48 -13.46 -16.70 6.81
CA ARG A 48 -13.47 -17.17 5.42
C ARG A 48 -14.30 -16.21 4.59
N ILE A 49 -13.75 -15.76 3.46
CA ILE A 49 -14.50 -14.96 2.48
C ILE A 49 -15.37 -15.92 1.68
N HIS A 50 -16.69 -15.83 1.82
CA HIS A 50 -17.63 -16.66 1.05
C HIS A 50 -17.90 -16.09 -0.34
N ALA A 51 -18.13 -14.78 -0.42
CA ALA A 51 -18.39 -14.07 -1.66
C ALA A 51 -18.00 -12.59 -1.52
N ILE A 52 -17.71 -11.95 -2.65
CA ILE A 52 -17.51 -10.50 -2.78
C ILE A 52 -18.40 -10.05 -3.95
N ASP A 53 -19.34 -9.14 -3.70
CA ASP A 53 -20.11 -8.50 -4.77
C ASP A 53 -19.47 -7.17 -5.17
N THR A 54 -18.98 -7.09 -6.40
CA THR A 54 -18.33 -5.90 -6.96
C THR A 54 -19.27 -5.07 -7.84
N ARG A 55 -20.50 -5.55 -8.12
CA ARG A 55 -21.41 -4.96 -9.13
C ARG A 55 -21.73 -3.50 -8.86
N ALA A 56 -21.95 -3.13 -7.61
CA ALA A 56 -22.25 -1.75 -7.24
C ALA A 56 -21.02 -0.84 -7.44
N ALA A 57 -19.84 -1.31 -7.03
CA ALA A 57 -18.58 -0.56 -7.17
C ALA A 57 -18.20 -0.34 -8.64
N THR A 58 -18.31 -1.38 -9.47
CA THR A 58 -17.98 -1.28 -10.91
C THR A 58 -18.90 -0.33 -11.68
N ARG A 59 -20.14 -0.11 -11.21
CA ARG A 59 -21.09 0.82 -11.84
C ARG A 59 -21.03 2.24 -11.27
N ALA A 60 -20.25 2.48 -10.21
CA ALA A 60 -20.18 3.80 -9.62
C ALA A 60 -19.45 4.77 -10.56
N PRO A 61 -19.93 6.03 -10.70
CA PRO A 61 -19.29 7.01 -11.56
C PRO A 61 -17.87 7.31 -11.08
N GLY A 62 -16.91 7.33 -12.01
CA GLY A 62 -15.50 7.60 -11.72
C GLY A 62 -14.67 6.38 -11.31
N VAL A 63 -15.27 5.20 -11.13
CA VAL A 63 -14.52 3.97 -10.88
C VAL A 63 -13.93 3.45 -12.19
N VAL A 64 -12.61 3.32 -12.25
CA VAL A 64 -11.89 2.81 -13.41
C VAL A 64 -11.85 1.27 -13.41
N ALA A 65 -11.60 0.66 -12.25
CA ALA A 65 -11.50 -0.79 -12.10
C ALA A 65 -11.74 -1.22 -10.65
N VAL A 66 -12.13 -2.49 -10.47
CA VAL A 66 -12.27 -3.14 -9.16
C VAL A 66 -11.53 -4.47 -9.22
N PHE A 67 -10.63 -4.71 -8.28
CA PHE A 67 -9.76 -5.89 -8.27
C PHE A 67 -10.05 -6.80 -7.07
N PRO A 68 -10.95 -7.80 -7.22
CA PRO A 68 -11.11 -8.83 -6.21
C PRO A 68 -9.89 -9.78 -6.18
N GLY A 69 -9.67 -10.44 -5.04
CA GLY A 69 -8.53 -11.34 -4.88
C GLY A 69 -8.47 -12.49 -5.90
N ALA A 70 -9.61 -12.89 -6.48
CA ALA A 70 -9.67 -13.90 -7.53
C ALA A 70 -9.00 -13.44 -8.84
N ASP A 71 -9.14 -12.17 -9.20
CA ASP A 71 -8.51 -11.62 -10.41
C ASP A 71 -7.00 -11.47 -10.19
N LEU A 72 -6.59 -10.98 -9.02
CA LEU A 72 -5.16 -10.93 -8.64
C LEU A 72 -4.50 -12.31 -8.61
N ALA A 73 -5.23 -13.34 -8.17
CA ALA A 73 -4.73 -14.72 -8.19
C ALA A 73 -4.61 -15.27 -9.63
N ARG A 74 -5.56 -14.93 -10.50
CA ARG A 74 -5.53 -15.30 -11.94
C ARG A 74 -4.31 -14.70 -12.63
N ASP A 75 -3.99 -13.44 -12.31
CA ASP A 75 -2.86 -12.72 -12.91
C ASP A 75 -1.50 -13.09 -12.30
N GLY A 76 -1.47 -14.08 -11.38
CA GLY A 76 -0.25 -14.55 -10.72
C GLY A 76 0.32 -13.57 -9.69
N LEU A 77 -0.41 -12.50 -9.37
CA LEU A 77 0.01 -11.48 -8.41
C LEU A 77 -0.15 -11.94 -6.95
N GLY A 78 -1.06 -12.91 -6.70
CA GLY A 78 -1.16 -13.68 -5.46
C GLY A 78 -1.28 -12.85 -4.18
N SER A 79 -1.24 -13.52 -3.02
CA SER A 79 -0.90 -12.83 -1.77
C SER A 79 0.61 -12.61 -1.78
N THR A 80 1.04 -11.37 -1.48
CA THR A 80 2.47 -11.04 -1.38
C THR A 80 3.15 -12.08 -0.52
N ARG A 81 3.92 -12.97 -1.16
CA ARG A 81 4.71 -13.96 -0.46
C ARG A 81 5.74 -13.15 0.29
N MET A 82 5.58 -13.06 1.62
CA MET A 82 6.65 -12.55 2.46
C MET A 82 7.92 -13.33 2.07
N MET A 83 9.06 -12.63 1.96
CA MET A 83 10.36 -13.23 1.63
C MET A 83 10.88 -14.09 2.80
N SER A 84 10.10 -15.08 3.21
CA SER A 84 10.48 -16.20 4.04
C SER A 84 9.80 -17.43 3.44
N GLY A 85 10.61 -18.40 3.00
CA GLY A 85 10.19 -19.61 2.31
C GLY A 85 9.40 -20.61 3.16
N GLY A 86 8.45 -20.14 3.97
CA GLY A 86 7.51 -20.99 4.68
C GLY A 86 6.39 -21.43 3.74
N ARG A 87 6.31 -22.72 3.45
CA ARG A 87 5.08 -23.34 2.93
C ARG A 87 3.99 -22.99 3.92
N ALA A 88 2.89 -22.37 3.49
CA ALA A 88 1.71 -22.20 4.34
C ALA A 88 1.28 -23.61 4.77
N ARG A 89 1.66 -24.02 5.99
CA ARG A 89 1.11 -25.21 6.61
C ARG A 89 -0.36 -24.88 6.78
N THR A 90 -1.18 -25.50 5.94
CA THR A 90 -2.63 -25.59 6.08
C THR A 90 -2.96 -25.61 7.55
N ALA A 91 -3.67 -24.58 8.01
CA ALA A 91 -4.23 -24.56 9.34
C ALA A 91 -5.12 -25.80 9.46
N ARG A 92 -4.61 -26.86 10.08
CA ARG A 92 -5.45 -27.94 10.58
C ARG A 92 -6.38 -27.26 11.58
N PRO A 93 -7.71 -27.30 11.39
CA PRO A 93 -8.60 -26.86 12.45
C PRO A 93 -8.30 -27.74 13.65
N CYS A 94 -8.11 -27.13 14.83
CA CYS A 94 -8.04 -27.89 16.08
C CYS A 94 -9.34 -28.69 16.17
N SER A 95 -9.23 -30.01 16.00
CA SER A 95 -10.29 -30.96 16.25
C SER A 95 -10.69 -30.84 17.71
N ARG A 96 -11.98 -30.67 17.95
CA ARG A 96 -12.61 -31.03 19.21
C ARG A 96 -13.08 -32.47 19.12
#